data_AF-A0A0S3TQF8-F1
#
_entry.id   AF-A0A0S3TQF8-F1
#
_cell.length_a   1.000
_cell.length_b   1.000
_cell.length_c   1.000
_cell.angle_alpha   90.00
_cell.angle_beta   90.00
_cell.angle_gamma   90.00
#
_symmetry.space_group_name_H-M   'P 1'
#
loop_
_entity.id
_entity.type
_entity.pdbx_description
1 polymer ?
#
loop_
_entity_poly.entity_id
_entity_poly.type
_entity_poly.pdbx_seq_one_letter_code
_entity_poly.pdbx_strand_id
1 'polypeptide(L)'
;MSVPPLRLGNNFDSYISGEVMIHPSAVIAPGVILQAAPSSKIIIGSGVCIGMGSILKVHEGTLEVETGANLGAGFLMIGSGKIGANACIGSATTVFNCSVAPGQVVAPGSVLGDNSRHWSDSVAVTEKTQQPQPSTTNPASRQEDIDIQEDLWNSQSNSSLSSATQDSQLDTQGKQEPTTESPNNIGTHIYGQGSIQQLLITLFPHRQSLKKPSSDEQSE
;
A
#
# COMPACT_ATOMS: atom_id res chain seq x y z
N MET A 1 27.98 2.96 -18.26
CA MET A 1 27.88 1.54 -17.89
C MET A 1 26.54 1.03 -18.40
N SER A 2 26.49 -0.12 -19.08
CA SER A 2 25.21 -0.69 -19.55
C SER A 2 24.65 -1.60 -18.46
N VAL A 3 23.54 -1.20 -17.84
CA VAL A 3 22.77 -2.10 -16.96
C VAL A 3 21.97 -3.06 -17.84
N PRO A 4 21.99 -4.38 -17.57
CA PRO A 4 21.17 -5.33 -18.30
C PRO A 4 19.68 -4.93 -18.21
N PRO A 5 18.92 -4.99 -19.31
CA PRO A 5 17.50 -4.68 -19.26
C PRO A 5 16.81 -5.69 -18.34
N LEU A 6 16.03 -5.19 -17.38
CA LEU A 6 15.20 -6.01 -16.51
C LEU A 6 14.22 -6.81 -17.37
N ARG A 7 14.53 -8.09 -17.59
CA ARG A 7 13.61 -9.03 -18.21
C ARG A 7 12.52 -9.32 -17.18
N LEU A 8 11.40 -8.59 -17.31
CA LEU A 8 10.10 -9.06 -16.85
C LEU A 8 9.82 -10.38 -17.57
N GLY A 9 10.28 -11.49 -17.00
CA GLY A 9 9.89 -12.81 -17.46
C GLY A 9 8.41 -13.01 -17.19
N ASN A 10 7.76 -13.86 -17.98
CA ASN A 10 6.39 -14.33 -17.69
C ASN A 10 6.30 -15.12 -16.38
N ASN A 11 7.45 -15.42 -15.75
CA ASN A 11 7.57 -16.16 -14.52
C ASN A 11 7.66 -15.16 -13.35
N PHE A 12 6.57 -14.98 -12.63
CA PHE A 12 6.53 -14.20 -11.40
C PHE A 12 7.00 -15.04 -10.20
N ASP A 13 8.06 -15.84 -10.36
CA ASP A 13 8.57 -16.68 -9.29
C ASP A 13 9.24 -15.83 -8.20
N SER A 14 9.25 -16.33 -6.96
CA SER A 14 9.98 -15.67 -5.87
C SER A 14 11.50 -15.78 -6.09
N TYR A 15 12.22 -14.66 -6.00
CA TYR A 15 13.69 -14.65 -6.01
C TYR A 15 14.22 -14.70 -4.58
N ILE A 16 15.11 -15.65 -4.29
CA ILE A 16 15.71 -15.84 -2.96
C ILE A 16 17.23 -15.91 -3.11
N SER A 17 17.97 -15.13 -2.31
CA SER A 17 19.43 -15.04 -2.39
C SER A 17 20.05 -14.71 -1.02
N GLY A 18 21.19 -15.33 -0.72
CA GLY A 18 21.85 -15.24 0.59
C GLY A 18 21.27 -16.18 1.66
N GLU A 19 21.56 -15.91 2.92
CA GLU A 19 21.06 -16.71 4.05
C GLU A 19 19.61 -16.34 4.39
N VAL A 20 18.66 -17.09 3.81
CA VAL A 20 17.22 -16.91 4.02
C VAL A 20 16.62 -18.21 4.58
N MET A 21 16.04 -18.15 5.78
CA MET A 21 15.32 -19.26 6.39
C MET A 21 13.81 -18.99 6.31
N ILE A 22 13.05 -19.92 5.75
CA ILE A 22 11.58 -19.79 5.60
C ILE A 22 10.91 -20.97 6.29
N HIS A 23 9.99 -20.68 7.22
CA HIS A 23 9.20 -21.71 7.86
C HIS A 23 8.26 -22.39 6.83
N PRO A 24 8.08 -23.73 6.84
CA PRO A 24 7.27 -24.44 5.83
C PRO A 24 5.80 -24.02 5.71
N SER A 25 5.26 -23.29 6.68
CA SER A 25 3.88 -22.75 6.66
C SER A 25 3.77 -21.28 6.26
N ALA A 26 4.88 -20.62 5.89
CA ALA A 26 4.83 -19.26 5.37
C ALA A 26 4.32 -19.26 3.92
N VAL A 27 3.50 -18.26 3.57
CA VAL A 27 2.95 -18.08 2.23
C VAL A 27 3.73 -16.98 1.52
N ILE A 28 4.44 -17.35 0.46
CA ILE A 28 5.23 -16.43 -0.37
C ILE A 28 4.47 -16.21 -1.69
N ALA A 29 3.99 -14.99 -1.92
CA ALA A 29 3.29 -14.65 -3.15
C ALA A 29 4.25 -14.46 -4.34
N PRO A 30 3.73 -14.42 -5.59
CA PRO A 30 4.54 -14.19 -6.78
C PRO A 30 5.36 -12.89 -6.74
N GLY A 31 6.53 -12.89 -7.37
CA GLY A 31 7.41 -11.72 -7.51
C GLY A 31 8.05 -11.21 -6.22
N VAL A 32 7.96 -11.97 -5.11
CA VAL A 32 8.65 -11.63 -3.86
C VAL A 32 10.16 -11.78 -4.04
N ILE A 33 10.92 -10.81 -3.54
CA ILE A 33 12.40 -10.77 -3.60
C ILE A 33 12.93 -10.79 -2.16
N LEU A 34 13.64 -11.85 -1.79
CA LEU A 34 14.33 -11.98 -0.50
C LEU A 34 15.84 -11.99 -0.75
N GLN A 35 16.57 -10.97 -0.29
CA GLN A 35 18.02 -10.87 -0.49
C GLN A 35 18.77 -10.51 0.79
N ALA A 36 19.54 -11.46 1.31
CA ALA A 36 20.53 -11.22 2.36
C ALA A 36 21.93 -11.04 1.75
N ALA A 37 22.65 -10.01 2.19
CA ALA A 37 24.07 -9.83 1.88
C ALA A 37 24.95 -10.85 2.63
N PRO A 38 26.26 -10.98 2.31
CA PRO A 38 27.19 -11.81 3.07
C PRO A 38 27.15 -11.48 4.56
N SER A 39 27.20 -12.51 5.42
CA SER A 39 27.10 -12.40 6.88
C SER A 39 25.82 -11.73 7.40
N SER A 40 24.78 -11.61 6.56
CA SER A 40 23.44 -11.10 6.92
C SER A 40 22.40 -12.19 6.76
N LYS A 41 21.26 -12.06 7.44
CA LYS A 41 20.25 -13.12 7.50
C LYS A 41 18.81 -12.61 7.41
N ILE A 42 17.95 -13.36 6.72
CA ILE A 42 16.50 -13.18 6.75
C ILE A 42 15.86 -14.43 7.39
N ILE A 43 14.94 -14.21 8.33
CA ILE A 43 14.19 -15.27 9.02
C ILE A 43 12.71 -14.99 8.85
N ILE A 44 12.00 -15.90 8.18
CA ILE A 44 10.54 -15.84 7.97
C ILE A 44 9.88 -16.91 8.85
N GLY A 45 9.14 -16.45 9.87
CA GLY A 45 8.46 -17.27 10.87
C GLY A 45 7.24 -18.04 10.35
N SER A 46 6.59 -18.78 11.25
CA SER A 46 5.47 -19.64 10.90
C SER A 46 4.20 -18.85 10.56
N GLY A 47 3.46 -19.26 9.53
CA GLY A 47 2.21 -18.61 9.13
C GLY A 47 2.35 -17.15 8.66
N VAL A 48 3.56 -16.69 8.35
CA VAL A 48 3.79 -15.37 7.74
C VAL A 48 3.23 -15.34 6.33
N CYS A 49 2.51 -14.29 5.97
CA CYS A 49 2.07 -14.04 4.60
C CYS A 49 2.88 -12.89 4.00
N ILE A 50 3.55 -13.13 2.86
CA ILE A 50 4.28 -12.10 2.12
C ILE A 50 3.54 -11.80 0.81
N GLY A 51 2.98 -10.60 0.70
CA GLY A 51 2.21 -10.14 -0.46
C GLY A 51 3.03 -10.02 -1.74
N MET A 52 2.32 -10.07 -2.88
CA MET A 52 2.92 -10.06 -4.22
C MET A 52 3.86 -8.87 -4.42
N GLY A 53 5.02 -9.09 -5.06
CA GLY A 53 5.98 -8.04 -5.38
C GLY A 53 6.69 -7.39 -4.19
N SER A 54 6.64 -8.00 -2.99
CA SER A 54 7.35 -7.49 -1.82
C SER A 54 8.85 -7.72 -1.91
N ILE A 55 9.66 -6.77 -1.45
CA ILE A 55 11.12 -6.80 -1.51
C ILE A 55 11.68 -6.66 -0.09
N LEU A 56 12.38 -7.69 0.38
CA LEU A 56 13.07 -7.70 1.68
C LEU A 56 14.57 -7.82 1.42
N LYS A 57 15.32 -6.76 1.73
CA LYS A 57 16.78 -6.72 1.52
C LYS A 57 17.54 -6.30 2.77
N VAL A 58 18.50 -7.13 3.18
CA VAL A 58 19.36 -6.90 4.35
C VAL A 58 20.80 -6.76 3.88
N HIS A 59 21.47 -5.66 4.23
CA HIS A 59 22.90 -5.46 3.91
C HIS A 59 23.84 -5.79 5.07
N GLU A 60 23.34 -5.71 6.31
CA GLU A 60 24.03 -6.12 7.53
C GLU A 60 23.01 -6.58 8.58
N GLY A 61 23.43 -7.46 9.49
CA GLY A 61 22.58 -7.94 10.58
C GLY A 61 21.48 -8.91 10.16
N THR A 62 20.39 -8.91 10.91
CA THR A 62 19.26 -9.84 10.74
C THR A 62 17.95 -9.09 10.52
N LEU A 63 17.15 -9.59 9.58
CA LEU A 63 15.73 -9.28 9.47
C LEU A 63 14.91 -10.48 9.93
N GLU A 64 14.08 -10.29 10.94
CA GLU A 64 13.17 -11.30 11.44
C GLU A 64 11.72 -10.89 11.18
N VAL A 65 10.95 -11.73 10.50
CA VAL A 65 9.50 -11.60 10.36
C VAL A 65 8.86 -12.68 11.21
N GLU A 66 8.32 -12.29 12.36
CA GLU A 66 7.81 -13.21 13.36
C GLU A 66 6.48 -13.86 12.96
N THR A 67 6.10 -14.92 13.68
CA THR A 67 4.90 -15.72 13.44
C THR A 67 3.63 -14.91 13.18
N GLY A 68 2.89 -15.30 12.14
CA GLY A 68 1.58 -14.73 11.80
C GLY A 68 1.59 -13.30 11.25
N ALA A 69 2.76 -12.69 11.03
CA ALA A 69 2.83 -11.36 10.43
C ALA A 69 2.33 -11.36 8.98
N ASN A 70 1.56 -10.34 8.60
CA ASN A 70 0.99 -10.16 7.28
C ASN A 70 1.61 -8.95 6.60
N LEU A 71 2.36 -9.17 5.51
CA LEU A 71 2.98 -8.13 4.70
C LEU A 71 2.13 -7.88 3.45
N GLY A 72 1.57 -6.69 3.29
CA GLY A 72 0.78 -6.32 2.13
C GLY A 72 1.57 -6.35 0.81
N ALA A 73 0.86 -6.40 -0.32
CA ALA A 73 1.49 -6.40 -1.64
C ALA A 73 2.36 -5.15 -1.86
N GLY A 74 3.52 -5.32 -2.49
CA GLY A 74 4.51 -4.26 -2.70
C GLY A 74 5.19 -3.75 -1.43
N PHE A 75 5.22 -4.54 -0.35
CA PHE A 75 5.95 -4.17 0.87
C PHE A 75 7.46 -4.11 0.62
N LEU A 76 8.12 -3.06 1.11
CA LEU A 76 9.55 -2.84 0.95
C LEU A 76 10.24 -2.79 2.32
N MET A 77 11.07 -3.78 2.64
CA MET A 77 11.97 -3.74 3.81
C MET A 77 13.42 -3.57 3.35
N ILE A 78 14.08 -2.54 3.86
CA ILE A 78 15.51 -2.29 3.63
C ILE A 78 16.23 -2.19 4.98
N GLY A 79 17.29 -2.99 5.16
CA GLY A 79 18.11 -3.00 6.36
C GLY A 79 17.71 -4.07 7.38
N SER A 80 18.26 -3.95 8.58
CA SER A 80 17.98 -4.87 9.71
C SER A 80 16.69 -4.47 10.43
N GLY A 81 16.10 -5.40 11.18
CA GLY A 81 14.90 -5.11 11.97
C GLY A 81 14.06 -6.34 12.30
N LYS A 82 12.96 -6.10 13.00
CA LYS A 82 11.98 -7.12 13.38
C LYS A 82 10.57 -6.66 13.00
N ILE A 83 9.84 -7.48 12.25
CA ILE A 83 8.39 -7.33 12.09
C ILE A 83 7.76 -8.27 13.11
N GLY A 84 7.16 -7.69 14.14
CA GLY A 84 6.66 -8.43 15.30
C GLY A 84 5.49 -9.37 15.00
N ALA A 85 5.30 -10.36 15.87
CA ALA A 85 4.30 -11.41 15.69
C ALA A 85 2.89 -10.84 15.49
N ASN A 86 2.17 -11.36 14.50
CA ASN A 86 0.84 -10.90 14.10
C ASN A 86 0.73 -9.40 13.74
N ALA A 87 1.84 -8.73 13.41
CA ALA A 87 1.78 -7.38 12.85
C ALA A 87 1.14 -7.41 11.45
N CYS A 88 0.30 -6.42 11.15
CA CYS A 88 -0.40 -6.29 9.88
C CYS A 88 0.10 -5.05 9.14
N ILE A 89 0.90 -5.27 8.10
CA ILE A 89 1.51 -4.20 7.32
C ILE A 89 0.71 -3.97 6.05
N GLY A 90 0.19 -2.74 5.87
CA GLY A 90 -0.54 -2.36 4.67
C GLY A 90 0.28 -2.45 3.39
N SER A 91 -0.39 -2.57 2.25
CA SER A 91 0.25 -2.60 0.92
C SER A 91 1.07 -1.34 0.64
N ALA A 92 2.10 -1.47 -0.20
CA ALA A 92 3.03 -0.40 -0.58
C ALA A 92 3.75 0.30 0.60
N THR A 93 3.76 -0.31 1.80
CA THR A 93 4.49 0.21 2.95
C THR A 93 5.99 0.00 2.79
N THR A 94 6.79 1.00 3.14
CA THR A 94 8.25 0.92 3.24
C THR A 94 8.68 0.94 4.70
N VAL A 95 9.63 0.07 5.07
CA VAL A 95 10.27 0.02 6.38
C VAL A 95 11.78 0.06 6.18
N PHE A 96 12.43 1.06 6.77
CA PHE A 96 13.85 1.34 6.60
C PHE A 96 14.58 1.26 7.94
N ASN A 97 15.38 0.21 8.12
CA ASN A 97 16.24 -0.02 9.28
C ASN A 97 15.57 0.23 10.65
N CYS A 98 14.31 -0.20 10.79
CA CYS A 98 13.56 -0.14 12.04
C CYS A 98 12.70 -1.38 12.23
N SER A 99 12.12 -1.52 13.42
CA SER A 99 11.23 -2.64 13.77
C SER A 99 9.78 -2.18 13.89
N VAL A 100 8.85 -3.10 13.67
CA VAL A 100 7.41 -2.94 13.88
C VAL A 100 6.99 -3.83 15.05
N ALA A 101 6.22 -3.30 16.00
CA ALA A 101 5.85 -4.03 17.21
C ALA A 101 4.87 -5.18 16.94
N PRO A 102 4.85 -6.26 17.76
CA PRO A 102 3.85 -7.31 17.65
C PRO A 102 2.42 -6.78 17.71
N GLY A 103 1.54 -7.33 16.88
CA GLY A 103 0.14 -6.91 16.76
C GLY A 103 -0.10 -5.50 16.20
N GLN A 104 0.96 -4.75 15.84
CA GLN A 104 0.81 -3.40 15.29
C GLN A 104 0.21 -3.46 13.88
N VAL A 105 -0.78 -2.59 13.63
CA VAL A 105 -1.32 -2.34 12.29
C VAL A 105 -0.63 -1.11 11.70
N VAL A 106 -0.05 -1.25 10.51
CA VAL A 106 0.59 -0.15 9.76
C VAL A 106 -0.26 0.15 8.53
N ALA A 107 -0.64 1.42 8.33
CA ALA A 107 -1.50 1.82 7.22
C ALA A 107 -0.80 1.63 5.86
N PRO A 108 -1.53 1.31 4.77
CA PRO A 108 -0.97 1.23 3.43
C PRO A 108 -0.24 2.52 3.01
N GLY A 109 0.85 2.38 2.26
CA GLY A 109 1.68 3.49 1.78
C GLY A 109 2.52 4.20 2.86
N SER A 110 2.57 3.68 4.08
CA SER A 110 3.40 4.25 5.15
C SER A 110 4.90 4.14 4.83
N VAL A 111 5.71 5.05 5.39
CA VAL A 111 7.17 4.93 5.38
C VAL A 111 7.69 5.03 6.81
N LEU A 112 8.28 3.94 7.32
CA LEU A 112 8.79 3.83 8.69
C LEU A 112 10.32 3.85 8.71
N GLY A 113 10.92 4.46 9.74
CA GLY A 113 12.36 4.48 9.99
C GLY A 113 13.19 5.40 9.08
N ASP A 114 12.56 6.06 8.12
CA ASP A 114 13.22 7.02 7.22
C ASP A 114 13.46 8.37 7.91
N ASN A 115 14.62 8.47 8.58
CA ASN A 115 15.09 9.69 9.24
C ASN A 115 15.65 10.75 8.26
N SER A 116 15.66 10.51 6.95
CA SER A 116 16.17 11.51 5.97
C SER A 116 15.21 12.70 5.83
N ARG A 117 13.92 12.50 6.11
CA ARG A 117 12.89 13.54 6.15
C ARG A 117 12.67 14.01 7.59
N HIS A 118 13.50 14.94 8.05
CA HIS A 118 13.19 15.73 9.25
C HIS A 118 11.99 16.64 8.99
N TRP A 119 10.78 16.14 9.27
CA TRP A 119 9.61 16.98 9.39
C TRP A 119 9.62 17.62 10.78
N SER A 120 10.04 18.88 10.85
CA SER A 120 10.03 19.65 12.09
C SER A 120 8.62 20.11 12.42
N ASP A 121 7.79 19.22 12.98
CA ASP A 121 6.57 19.60 13.70
C ASP A 121 6.92 20.26 15.04
N SER A 122 7.60 21.40 14.96
CA SER A 122 7.65 22.40 16.02
C SER A 122 6.33 23.17 16.05
N VAL A 123 5.20 22.45 16.18
CA VAL A 123 4.03 23.02 16.84
C VAL A 123 4.35 22.99 18.33
N ALA A 124 5.13 23.99 18.76
CA ALA A 124 5.30 24.27 20.18
C ALA A 124 3.92 24.65 20.72
N VAL A 125 3.27 23.70 21.39
CA VAL A 125 2.07 24.00 22.20
C VAL A 125 2.51 24.99 23.27
N THR A 126 2.09 26.25 23.11
CA THR A 126 2.49 27.36 23.96
C THR A 126 1.78 27.31 25.32
N GLU A 127 2.14 26.34 26.15
CA GLU A 127 1.81 26.35 27.57
C GLU A 127 2.86 27.12 28.36
N LYS A 128 2.57 28.40 28.63
CA LYS A 128 2.49 28.98 29.99
C LYS A 128 2.39 30.51 29.94
N THR A 129 1.16 31.02 29.97
CA THR A 129 0.92 32.37 30.48
C THR A 129 0.99 32.32 32.01
N GLN A 130 2.17 32.55 32.58
CA GLN A 130 2.31 32.76 34.02
C GLN A 130 1.69 34.10 34.41
N GLN A 131 0.56 34.06 35.12
CA GLN A 131 -0.02 35.22 35.77
C GLN A 131 0.65 35.40 37.16
N PRO A 132 0.97 36.63 37.62
CA PRO A 132 1.69 36.81 38.87
C PRO A 132 0.78 36.59 40.10
N GLN A 133 1.13 35.66 40.99
CA GLN A 133 0.53 35.57 42.32
C GLN A 133 1.24 36.51 43.32
N PRO A 134 0.51 37.28 44.14
CA PRO A 134 1.06 37.96 45.30
C PRO A 134 1.17 37.00 46.50
N SER A 135 2.21 37.18 47.31
CA SER A 135 2.52 36.34 48.48
C SER A 135 1.66 36.67 49.70
N THR A 136 1.07 35.66 50.35
CA THR A 136 0.65 35.75 51.76
C THR A 136 0.79 34.42 52.50
N THR A 137 1.08 34.53 53.80
CA THR A 137 1.58 33.49 54.70
C THR A 137 0.48 32.60 55.29
N ASN A 138 0.81 31.33 55.56
CA ASN A 138 0.08 30.42 56.47
C ASN A 138 -0.10 31.03 57.89
N PRO A 139 -1.09 30.60 58.74
CA PRO A 139 -1.32 29.18 59.04
C PRO A 139 -2.76 28.69 59.41
N ALA A 140 -2.92 27.36 59.36
CA ALA A 140 -3.75 26.48 60.21
C ALA A 140 -5.25 26.77 60.50
N SER A 141 -6.17 25.88 60.10
CA SER A 141 -6.78 24.86 60.99
C SER A 141 -8.09 24.20 60.47
N ARG A 142 -8.35 22.97 60.95
CA ARG A 142 -9.65 22.23 61.04
C ARG A 142 -10.30 21.59 59.79
N GLN A 143 -11.29 20.73 60.10
CA GLN A 143 -11.79 19.55 59.37
C GLN A 143 -13.19 19.78 58.76
N GLU A 144 -13.79 18.70 58.21
CA GLU A 144 -15.19 18.53 57.73
C GLU A 144 -15.48 19.09 56.30
N ASP A 145 -16.29 18.47 55.42
CA ASP A 145 -16.88 17.11 55.29
C ASP A 145 -17.51 16.96 53.86
N ILE A 146 -17.89 15.73 53.43
CA ILE A 146 -18.86 15.37 52.34
C ILE A 146 -18.49 15.73 50.85
N ASP A 147 -18.34 14.80 49.89
CA ASP A 147 -19.31 13.97 49.10
C ASP A 147 -20.08 14.74 47.97
N ILE A 148 -20.34 14.24 46.74
CA ILE A 148 -20.08 12.95 46.04
C ILE A 148 -20.19 13.09 44.47
N GLN A 149 -19.80 12.07 43.68
CA GLN A 149 -20.06 11.67 42.24
C GLN A 149 -20.37 12.72 41.12
N GLU A 150 -19.82 12.65 39.89
CA GLU A 150 -19.92 11.63 38.80
C GLU A 150 -21.33 11.40 38.19
N ASP A 151 -21.49 11.63 36.88
CA ASP A 151 -22.43 10.85 36.06
C ASP A 151 -22.06 10.87 34.55
N LEU A 152 -22.15 9.71 33.90
CA LEU A 152 -21.94 9.53 32.46
C LEU A 152 -23.28 9.58 31.72
N TRP A 153 -23.28 9.99 30.44
CA TRP A 153 -24.24 9.39 29.50
C TRP A 153 -23.64 9.15 28.11
N ASN A 154 -23.82 7.92 27.63
CA ASN A 154 -23.33 7.35 26.37
C ASN A 154 -24.51 7.19 25.37
N SER A 155 -24.31 7.31 24.05
CA SER A 155 -25.24 6.75 23.05
C SER A 155 -24.66 6.64 21.63
N GLN A 156 -24.82 5.44 21.06
CA GLN A 156 -24.69 5.10 19.63
C GLN A 156 -26.03 5.43 18.91
N SER A 157 -26.35 5.19 17.63
CA SER A 157 -25.86 4.24 16.61
C SER A 157 -26.44 4.58 15.20
N ASN A 158 -25.87 4.01 14.12
CA ASN A 158 -26.57 3.55 12.89
C ASN A 158 -27.24 4.61 11.96
N SER A 159 -27.58 4.38 10.67
CA SER A 159 -27.28 3.37 9.62
C SER A 159 -27.95 3.83 8.31
N SER A 160 -27.40 3.50 7.11
CA SER A 160 -28.16 2.82 6.01
C SER A 160 -27.48 2.88 4.63
N LEU A 161 -27.79 1.87 3.81
CA LEU A 161 -27.30 1.60 2.45
C LEU A 161 -28.52 1.27 1.57
N SER A 162 -28.54 1.57 0.26
CA SER A 162 -29.55 1.05 -0.70
C SER A 162 -29.12 1.22 -2.16
N SER A 163 -29.75 0.46 -3.08
CA SER A 163 -29.21 0.10 -4.41
C SER A 163 -30.29 -0.12 -5.49
N ALA A 164 -29.85 -0.35 -6.75
CA ALA A 164 -30.59 -0.96 -7.90
C ALA A 164 -31.74 -0.14 -8.57
N THR A 165 -32.21 -0.35 -9.81
CA THR A 165 -31.75 -0.99 -11.10
C THR A 165 -32.83 -0.74 -12.20
N GLN A 166 -32.46 -0.66 -13.50
CA GLN A 166 -33.25 -0.94 -14.74
C GLN A 166 -32.35 -0.62 -15.97
N ASP A 167 -32.08 -1.42 -17.02
CA ASP A 167 -32.75 -2.49 -17.82
C ASP A 167 -33.47 -2.02 -19.11
N SER A 168 -33.09 -2.60 -20.26
CA SER A 168 -33.86 -2.75 -21.54
C SER A 168 -32.99 -3.37 -22.67
N GLN A 169 -33.63 -4.22 -23.50
CA GLN A 169 -33.03 -5.01 -24.60
C GLN A 169 -33.16 -4.35 -25.99
N LEU A 170 -32.36 -4.78 -26.99
CA LEU A 170 -32.86 -5.43 -28.23
C LEU A 170 -31.74 -6.00 -29.15
N ASP A 171 -32.12 -6.90 -30.06
CA ASP A 171 -31.28 -7.75 -30.93
C ASP A 171 -30.75 -7.09 -32.23
N THR A 172 -29.67 -7.66 -32.83
CA THR A 172 -29.70 -8.38 -34.14
C THR A 172 -28.29 -8.61 -34.74
N GLN A 173 -28.13 -9.72 -35.48
CA GLN A 173 -26.90 -10.23 -36.10
C GLN A 173 -26.32 -9.35 -37.23
N GLY A 174 -24.99 -9.37 -37.38
CA GLY A 174 -24.26 -8.92 -38.58
C GLY A 174 -22.83 -9.47 -38.59
N LYS A 175 -22.46 -10.26 -39.61
CA LYS A 175 -21.23 -11.09 -39.65
C LYS A 175 -20.32 -10.63 -40.80
N GLN A 176 -19.09 -10.20 -40.50
CA GLN A 176 -17.92 -10.33 -41.40
C GLN A 176 -16.60 -9.95 -40.69
N GLU A 177 -15.51 -10.60 -41.12
CA GLU A 177 -14.15 -10.51 -40.59
C GLU A 177 -13.20 -9.91 -41.67
N PRO A 178 -11.87 -9.82 -41.48
CA PRO A 178 -11.16 -8.55 -41.51
C PRO A 178 -10.41 -8.27 -42.83
N THR A 179 -10.04 -7.01 -43.05
CA THR A 179 -8.96 -6.67 -43.98
C THR A 179 -7.99 -5.70 -43.33
N THR A 180 -6.74 -6.14 -43.20
CA THR A 180 -5.64 -5.42 -42.56
C THR A 180 -4.82 -4.70 -43.61
N GLU A 181 -4.89 -3.37 -43.70
CA GLU A 181 -3.88 -2.57 -44.39
C GLU A 181 -3.50 -1.32 -43.57
N SER A 182 -2.23 -1.27 -43.16
CA SER A 182 -1.56 -0.06 -42.69
C SER A 182 -0.88 0.61 -43.88
N PRO A 183 -0.73 1.94 -43.86
CA PRO A 183 0.66 2.43 -43.85
C PRO A 183 0.92 3.67 -42.98
N ASN A 184 2.13 3.68 -42.41
CA ASN A 184 2.96 4.83 -42.09
C ASN A 184 2.39 6.00 -41.27
N ASN A 185 2.75 6.04 -39.98
CA ASN A 185 3.18 7.30 -39.37
C ASN A 185 4.33 7.06 -38.36
N ILE A 186 5.42 7.82 -38.50
CA ILE A 186 6.53 7.82 -37.54
C ILE A 186 6.15 8.82 -36.44
N GLY A 187 5.50 8.31 -35.39
CA GLY A 187 5.07 9.09 -34.24
C GLY A 187 5.10 8.26 -32.96
N THR A 188 5.94 8.66 -32.00
CA THR A 188 5.88 8.32 -30.57
C THR A 188 5.30 6.93 -30.24
N HIS A 189 6.16 5.89 -30.26
CA HIS A 189 5.82 4.57 -29.71
C HIS A 189 5.62 4.64 -28.19
N ILE A 190 4.40 4.97 -27.76
CA ILE A 190 4.01 5.04 -26.35
C ILE A 190 3.88 3.62 -25.80
N TYR A 191 4.69 3.30 -24.79
CA TYR A 191 4.60 2.01 -24.09
C TYR A 191 3.21 1.82 -23.47
N GLY A 192 2.68 0.60 -23.53
CA GLY A 192 1.36 0.25 -23.01
C GLY A 192 0.18 0.51 -23.96
N GLN A 193 0.39 1.08 -25.16
CA GLN A 193 -0.69 1.26 -26.16
C GLN A 193 -1.42 -0.06 -26.48
N GLY A 194 -0.69 -1.17 -26.64
CA GLY A 194 -1.30 -2.49 -26.85
C GLY A 194 -2.17 -2.94 -25.67
N SER A 195 -1.71 -2.76 -24.43
CA SER A 195 -2.46 -3.11 -23.22
C SER A 195 -3.72 -2.24 -23.04
N ILE A 196 -3.64 -0.95 -23.37
CA ILE A 196 -4.78 -0.03 -23.34
C ILE A 196 -5.80 -0.39 -24.43
N GLN A 197 -5.35 -0.70 -25.64
CA GLN A 197 -6.22 -1.16 -26.72
C GLN A 197 -6.90 -2.49 -26.36
N GLN A 198 -6.16 -3.45 -25.80
CA GLN A 198 -6.72 -4.72 -25.32
C GLN A 198 -7.80 -4.48 -24.25
N LEU A 199 -7.54 -3.63 -23.27
CA LEU A 199 -8.50 -3.28 -22.22
C LEU A 199 -9.75 -2.59 -22.79
N LEU A 200 -9.59 -1.68 -23.76
CA LEU A 200 -10.71 -1.03 -24.44
C LEU A 200 -11.55 -2.01 -25.27
N ILE A 201 -10.91 -2.99 -25.94
CA ILE A 201 -11.60 -4.05 -26.69
C ILE A 201 -12.37 -4.97 -25.73
N THR A 202 -11.76 -5.37 -24.61
CA THR A 202 -12.39 -6.25 -23.61
C THR A 202 -13.55 -5.57 -22.88
N LEU A 203 -13.41 -4.29 -22.50
CA LEU A 203 -14.46 -3.55 -21.78
C LEU A 203 -15.55 -2.99 -22.69
N PHE A 204 -15.26 -2.74 -23.97
CA PHE A 204 -16.20 -2.12 -24.91
C PHE A 204 -16.25 -2.83 -26.28
N PRO A 205 -16.64 -4.12 -26.34
CA PRO A 205 -16.57 -4.93 -27.57
C PRO A 205 -17.40 -4.40 -28.75
N HIS A 206 -18.35 -3.50 -28.53
CA HIS A 206 -19.26 -2.95 -29.55
C HIS A 206 -18.98 -1.49 -29.97
N ARG A 207 -17.83 -0.89 -29.60
CA ARG A 207 -17.54 0.54 -29.84
C ARG A 207 -17.20 0.97 -31.29
N GLN A 208 -17.59 0.19 -32.30
CA GLN A 208 -17.28 0.50 -33.72
C GLN A 208 -17.90 1.82 -34.23
N SER A 209 -18.98 2.31 -33.59
CA SER A 209 -19.69 3.55 -33.98
C SER A 209 -18.85 4.84 -33.90
N LEU A 210 -17.75 4.86 -33.13
CA LEU A 210 -16.95 6.08 -32.89
C LEU A 210 -15.87 6.36 -33.95
N LYS A 211 -15.73 5.51 -34.97
CA LYS A 211 -14.81 5.71 -36.12
C LYS A 211 -15.56 6.04 -37.41
N LYS A 212 -16.45 7.03 -37.39
CA LYS A 212 -16.96 7.64 -38.62
C LYS A 212 -16.27 8.99 -38.84
N PRO A 213 -15.46 9.18 -39.88
CA PRO A 213 -14.96 10.51 -40.24
C PRO A 213 -16.16 11.39 -40.62
N SER A 214 -16.13 12.65 -40.20
CA SER A 214 -17.12 13.66 -40.55
C SER A 214 -17.03 13.97 -42.05
N SER A 215 -17.93 13.40 -42.84
CA SER A 215 -18.10 13.69 -44.25
C SER A 215 -19.18 14.76 -44.43
N ASP A 216 -18.83 16.01 -44.12
CA ASP A 216 -19.60 17.20 -44.46
C ASP A 216 -18.70 18.17 -45.24
N GLU A 217 -18.84 18.18 -46.56
CA GLU A 217 -18.96 19.42 -47.34
C GLU A 217 -19.72 19.11 -48.65
N GLN A 218 -20.39 20.11 -49.19
CA GLN A 218 -21.70 19.96 -49.84
C GLN A 218 -21.79 20.83 -51.11
N SER A 219 -22.65 20.45 -52.08
CA SER A 219 -22.98 21.19 -53.32
C SER A 219 -21.89 21.13 -54.42
N GLU A 220 -22.19 21.21 -55.71
CA GLU A 220 -23.43 21.55 -56.46
C GLU A 220 -23.92 20.39 -57.37
#